data_AF-A0A3C0N4S6-F1
#
_entry.id   AF-A0A3C0N4S6-F1
#
_cell.length_a   1.000
_cell.length_b   1.000
_cell.length_c   1.000
_cell.angle_alpha   90.00
_cell.angle_beta   90.00
_cell.angle_gamma   90.00
#
_symmetry.space_group_name_H-M   'P 1'
#
loop_
_entity.id
_entity.type
_entity.pdbx_description
1 polymer ?
#
loop_
_entity_poly.entity_id
_entity_poly.type
_entity_poly.pdbx_seq_one_letter_code
_entity_poly.pdbx_strand_id
1 'polypeptide(L)'
;EERNGVAIDRVGSTVPGALFNYQVCTAGEFHTKIHLKNFSLAQLGLIGLVLRDLNDGWFGLGFAKSRGLGTVQVNLNSAVVQYPGCQVRDRQICTLGGQQQWSNTTLLGAGEFLSVKEATDYGFPKPDRQETPVAAETMDLGFGVKLTWSGNEQVKDLFTRAVKSWSHLLQGGAAA
;
A
#
# COMPACT_ATOMS: atom_id res chain seq x y z
N GLU A 1 4.08 -26.36 14.71
CA GLU A 1 3.32 -27.36 15.50
C GLU A 1 2.38 -28.12 14.56
N GLU A 2 2.15 -29.41 14.78
CA GLU A 2 1.10 -30.17 14.06
C GLU A 2 -0.14 -30.25 14.95
N ARG A 3 -1.30 -29.92 14.40
CA ARG A 3 -2.59 -29.94 15.09
C ARG A 3 -3.58 -30.85 14.40
N ASN A 4 -4.45 -31.48 15.19
CA ASN A 4 -5.50 -32.34 14.69
C ASN A 4 -6.82 -31.55 14.57
N GLY A 5 -7.56 -31.81 13.50
CA GLY A 5 -8.90 -31.33 13.26
C GLY A 5 -9.86 -32.49 13.06
N VAL A 6 -11.10 -32.33 13.53
CA VAL A 6 -12.20 -33.27 13.29
C VAL A 6 -13.45 -32.50 12.89
N ALA A 7 -14.22 -33.01 11.95
CA ALA A 7 -15.56 -32.49 11.69
C ALA A 7 -16.60 -33.25 12.54
N ILE A 8 -17.39 -32.50 13.29
CA ILE A 8 -18.49 -32.98 14.11
C ILE A 8 -19.78 -32.46 13.47
N ASP A 9 -20.74 -33.34 13.26
CA ASP A 9 -22.06 -32.97 12.78
C ASP A 9 -22.87 -32.20 13.84
N ARG A 10 -24.03 -31.68 13.46
CA ARG A 10 -24.85 -30.86 14.39
C ARG A 10 -25.45 -31.65 15.55
N VAL A 11 -25.44 -32.99 15.50
CA VAL A 11 -25.96 -33.88 16.55
C VAL A 11 -24.83 -34.46 17.43
N GLY A 12 -23.58 -34.05 17.20
CA GLY A 12 -22.43 -34.39 18.03
C GLY A 12 -21.64 -35.62 17.57
N SER A 13 -21.95 -36.22 16.42
CA SER A 13 -21.22 -37.38 15.89
C SER A 13 -20.10 -36.96 14.94
N THR A 14 -19.01 -37.71 14.94
CA THR A 14 -17.89 -37.49 14.00
C THR A 14 -18.26 -37.94 12.61
N VAL A 15 -17.99 -37.11 11.59
CA VAL A 15 -18.19 -37.49 10.20
C VAL A 15 -17.09 -38.49 9.76
N PRO A 16 -17.43 -39.61 9.10
CA PRO A 16 -16.43 -40.57 8.61
C PRO A 16 -15.39 -39.91 7.69
N GLY A 17 -14.11 -40.19 7.93
CA GLY A 17 -13.00 -39.63 7.15
C GLY A 17 -12.69 -38.16 7.42
N ALA A 18 -13.30 -37.53 8.43
CA ALA A 18 -13.13 -36.10 8.70
C ALA A 18 -12.04 -35.77 9.73
N LEU A 19 -11.21 -36.74 10.11
CA LEU A 19 -9.99 -36.51 10.87
C LEU A 19 -8.88 -36.06 9.92
N PHE A 20 -8.24 -34.95 10.22
CA PHE A 20 -7.13 -34.44 9.43
C PHE A 20 -6.12 -33.72 10.32
N ASN A 21 -4.86 -33.74 9.91
CA ASN A 21 -3.80 -33.00 10.58
C ASN A 21 -3.41 -31.80 9.72
N TYR A 22 -3.02 -30.70 10.37
CA TYR A 22 -2.51 -29.53 9.69
C TYR A 22 -1.37 -28.92 10.49
N GLN A 23 -0.39 -28.37 9.77
CA GLN A 23 0.73 -27.67 10.37
C GLN A 23 0.39 -26.19 10.56
N VAL A 24 0.76 -25.67 11.73
CA VAL A 24 0.61 -24.26 12.09
C VAL A 24 1.96 -23.67 12.45
N CYS A 25 2.20 -22.48 11.91
CA CYS A 25 3.24 -21.58 12.37
C CYS A 25 2.73 -20.90 13.65
N THR A 26 3.31 -21.26 14.80
CA THR A 26 2.86 -20.79 16.12
C THR A 26 3.45 -19.43 16.49
N ALA A 27 4.65 -19.13 16.00
CA ALA A 27 5.32 -17.85 16.13
C ALA A 27 6.38 -17.74 15.04
N GLY A 28 6.66 -16.53 14.60
CA GLY A 28 7.69 -16.24 13.62
C GLY A 28 7.59 -14.83 13.11
N GLU A 29 8.69 -14.34 12.55
CA GLU A 29 8.76 -13.04 11.89
C GLU A 29 9.07 -13.27 10.41
N PHE A 30 8.30 -12.61 9.54
CA PHE A 30 8.46 -12.72 8.10
C PHE A 30 8.68 -11.33 7.52
N HIS A 31 9.71 -11.23 6.68
CA HIS A 31 10.05 -10.00 5.99
C HIS A 31 9.58 -10.08 4.54
N THR A 32 8.86 -9.06 4.09
CA THR A 32 8.37 -8.98 2.71
C THR A 32 8.47 -7.55 2.17
N LYS A 33 8.33 -7.40 0.86
CA LYS A 33 8.32 -6.12 0.15
C LYS A 33 7.14 -6.09 -0.82
N ILE A 34 6.40 -4.99 -0.82
CA ILE A 34 5.33 -4.72 -1.79
C ILE A 34 5.88 -3.73 -2.81
N HIS A 35 5.88 -4.10 -4.08
CA HIS A 35 6.31 -3.24 -5.18
C HIS A 35 5.10 -2.81 -6.01
N LEU A 36 4.92 -1.50 -6.16
CA LEU A 36 3.88 -0.89 -6.99
C LEU A 36 4.53 -0.12 -8.14
N LYS A 37 3.89 -0.13 -9.30
CA LYS A 37 4.31 0.65 -10.49
C LYS A 37 3.13 1.44 -11.01
N ASN A 38 3.38 2.68 -11.44
CA ASN A 38 2.38 3.54 -12.09
C ASN A 38 1.05 3.61 -11.33
N PHE A 39 1.12 3.79 -10.01
CA PHE A 39 -0.04 3.81 -9.12
C PHE A 39 -0.59 5.23 -8.95
N SER A 40 -1.89 5.36 -8.72
CA SER A 40 -2.48 6.59 -8.17
C SER A 40 -2.31 6.66 -6.65
N LEU A 41 -2.34 7.86 -6.08
CA LEU A 41 -2.25 7.98 -4.61
C LEU A 41 -3.44 7.33 -3.90
N ALA A 42 -4.60 7.28 -4.54
CA ALA A 42 -5.74 6.55 -4.03
C ALA A 42 -5.47 5.03 -3.91
N GLN A 43 -4.84 4.42 -4.92
CA GLN A 43 -4.45 3.00 -4.87
C GLN A 43 -3.42 2.76 -3.76
N LEU A 44 -2.45 3.65 -3.58
CA LEU A 44 -1.50 3.57 -2.47
C LEU A 44 -2.22 3.68 -1.11
N GLY A 45 -3.22 4.56 -0.99
CA GLY A 45 -4.05 4.70 0.20
C GLY A 45 -4.82 3.42 0.53
N LEU A 46 -5.38 2.74 -0.47
CA LEU A 46 -6.06 1.46 -0.30
C LEU A 46 -5.13 0.37 0.25
N ILE A 47 -3.88 0.30 -0.22
CA ILE A 47 -2.87 -0.62 0.34
C ILE A 47 -2.63 -0.30 1.82
N GLY A 48 -2.52 0.98 2.17
CA GLY A 48 -2.38 1.41 3.56
C GLY A 48 -3.55 0.95 4.45
N LEU A 49 -4.78 1.05 3.95
CA LEU A 49 -5.97 0.58 4.67
C LEU A 49 -5.97 -0.94 4.87
N VAL A 50 -5.61 -1.70 3.84
CA VAL A 50 -5.48 -3.17 3.94
C VAL A 50 -4.42 -3.57 4.97
N LEU A 51 -3.27 -2.89 5.00
CA LEU A 51 -2.20 -3.17 5.96
C LEU A 51 -2.60 -2.79 7.39
N ARG A 52 -3.33 -1.68 7.57
CA ARG A 52 -3.93 -1.32 8.86
C ARG A 52 -4.91 -2.39 9.33
N ASP A 53 -5.86 -2.76 8.49
CA ASP A 53 -6.91 -3.72 8.85
C ASP A 53 -6.32 -5.10 9.18
N LEU A 54 -5.27 -5.51 8.45
CA LEU A 54 -4.50 -6.71 8.75
C LEU A 54 -3.83 -6.62 10.13
N ASN A 55 -3.19 -5.49 10.44
CA ASN A 55 -2.53 -5.27 11.73
C ASN A 55 -3.52 -5.22 12.90
N ASP A 56 -4.68 -4.63 12.68
CA ASP A 56 -5.75 -4.50 13.66
C ASP A 56 -6.54 -5.81 13.83
N GLY A 57 -6.19 -6.86 13.07
CA GLY A 57 -6.78 -8.19 13.18
C GLY A 57 -8.18 -8.32 12.57
N TRP A 58 -8.58 -7.40 11.68
CA TRP A 58 -9.88 -7.48 10.98
C TRP A 58 -9.98 -8.69 10.07
N PHE A 59 -8.86 -9.14 9.52
CA PHE A 59 -8.77 -10.39 8.78
C PHE A 59 -7.42 -11.06 9.00
N GLY A 60 -7.38 -12.39 8.84
CA GLY A 60 -6.16 -13.19 8.92
C GLY A 60 -5.64 -13.65 7.56
N LEU A 61 -4.42 -14.18 7.54
CA LEU A 61 -3.78 -14.79 6.36
C LEU A 61 -3.82 -16.31 6.43
N GLY A 62 -4.02 -16.96 5.28
CA GLY A 62 -3.95 -18.42 5.17
C GLY A 62 -5.24 -19.16 5.52
N PHE A 63 -5.08 -20.39 6.05
CA PHE A 63 -6.14 -21.37 6.27
C PHE A 63 -6.84 -21.19 7.63
N ALA A 64 -8.09 -21.68 7.74
CA ALA A 64 -8.88 -21.74 8.97
C ALA A 64 -9.00 -20.41 9.76
N LYS A 65 -9.13 -19.29 9.03
CA LYS A 65 -9.34 -17.94 9.59
C LYS A 65 -10.53 -17.84 10.54
N SER A 66 -11.63 -18.54 10.22
CA SER A 66 -12.82 -18.60 11.09
C SER A 66 -12.61 -19.37 12.40
N ARG A 67 -11.47 -20.05 12.57
CA ARG A 67 -11.07 -20.77 13.78
C ARG A 67 -9.97 -20.02 14.55
N GLY A 68 -9.79 -18.73 14.28
CA GLY A 68 -8.81 -17.88 14.97
C GLY A 68 -7.36 -18.07 14.52
N LEU A 69 -7.13 -18.71 13.37
CA LEU A 69 -5.79 -18.81 12.77
C LEU A 69 -5.50 -17.64 11.83
N GLY A 70 -4.21 -17.36 11.63
CA GLY A 70 -3.75 -16.40 10.63
C GLY A 70 -3.69 -14.95 11.08
N THR A 71 -3.89 -14.68 12.37
CA THR A 71 -3.64 -13.34 12.95
C THR A 71 -2.16 -13.00 12.87
N VAL A 72 -1.86 -11.79 12.41
CA VAL A 72 -0.50 -11.28 12.27
C VAL A 72 -0.44 -9.84 12.77
N GLN A 73 0.75 -9.39 13.14
CA GLN A 73 1.05 -7.97 13.35
C GLN A 73 1.87 -7.48 12.17
N VAL A 74 1.64 -6.23 11.74
CA VAL A 74 2.34 -5.63 10.61
C VAL A 74 3.32 -4.59 11.14
N ASN A 75 4.61 -4.83 10.92
CA ASN A 75 5.67 -3.88 11.21
C ASN A 75 6.13 -3.20 9.91
N LEU A 76 5.92 -1.88 9.80
CA LEU A 76 6.30 -1.11 8.62
C LEU A 76 7.73 -0.57 8.79
N ASN A 77 8.67 -1.12 8.04
CA ASN A 77 10.09 -0.79 8.19
C ASN A 77 10.51 0.46 7.39
N SER A 78 10.12 0.53 6.13
CA SER A 78 10.48 1.63 5.24
C SER A 78 9.59 1.65 4.00
N ALA A 79 9.43 2.82 3.39
CA ALA A 79 8.85 2.96 2.07
C ALA A 79 9.70 3.90 1.22
N VAL A 80 9.81 3.60 -0.07
CA VAL A 80 10.52 4.45 -1.03
C VAL A 80 9.61 4.66 -2.23
N VAL A 81 9.36 5.92 -2.58
CA VAL A 81 8.68 6.29 -3.82
C VAL A 81 9.70 6.87 -4.76
N GLN A 82 9.70 6.41 -6.01
CA GLN A 82 10.70 6.79 -7.00
C GLN A 82 10.03 7.36 -8.25
N TYR A 83 10.65 8.41 -8.80
CA TYR A 83 10.28 9.08 -10.04
C TYR A 83 11.50 9.07 -10.97
N PRO A 84 11.73 7.98 -11.74
CA PRO A 84 12.90 7.86 -12.60
C PRO A 84 12.96 8.91 -13.71
N GLY A 85 11.80 9.35 -14.22
CA GLY A 85 11.69 10.38 -15.25
C GLY A 85 11.78 11.82 -14.72
N CYS A 86 12.29 12.03 -13.51
CA CYS A 86 12.38 13.35 -12.87
C CYS A 86 13.81 13.65 -12.40
N GLN A 87 14.03 14.92 -12.06
CA GLN A 87 15.23 15.44 -11.41
C GLN A 87 14.84 16.46 -10.35
N VAL A 88 15.65 16.62 -9.31
CA VAL A 88 15.47 17.71 -8.34
C VAL A 88 16.30 18.92 -8.76
N ARG A 89 15.68 20.10 -8.88
CA ARG A 89 16.33 21.40 -9.13
C ARG A 89 15.65 22.47 -8.29
N ASP A 90 16.41 23.34 -7.62
CA ASP A 90 15.88 24.49 -6.86
C ASP A 90 14.72 24.15 -5.90
N ARG A 91 14.85 23.04 -5.16
CA ARG A 91 13.79 22.49 -4.28
C ARG A 91 12.48 22.16 -4.99
N GLN A 92 12.56 21.81 -6.27
CA GLN A 92 11.45 21.33 -7.08
C GLN A 92 11.77 19.97 -7.70
N ILE A 93 10.75 19.13 -7.86
CA ILE A 93 10.78 17.95 -8.71
C ILE A 93 10.38 18.41 -10.11
N CYS A 94 11.24 18.20 -11.10
CA CYS A 94 10.99 18.57 -12.49
C CYS A 94 11.05 17.33 -13.39
N THR A 95 10.15 17.22 -14.37
CA THR A 95 10.23 16.13 -15.36
C THR A 95 11.43 16.29 -16.28
N LEU A 96 12.05 15.18 -16.68
CA LEU A 96 13.09 15.16 -17.69
C LEU A 96 12.47 15.38 -19.08
N GLY A 97 12.87 16.45 -19.76
CA GLY A 97 12.36 16.80 -21.10
C GLY A 97 10.96 17.42 -21.11
N GLY A 98 10.31 17.60 -19.95
CA GLY A 98 9.00 18.24 -19.82
C GLY A 98 9.05 19.60 -19.13
N GLN A 99 7.88 20.23 -19.00
CA GLN A 99 7.70 21.52 -18.31
C GLN A 99 7.01 21.38 -16.93
N GLN A 100 6.70 20.15 -16.51
CA GLN A 100 6.00 19.93 -15.25
C GLN A 100 6.98 20.05 -14.08
N GLN A 101 6.56 20.78 -13.05
CA GLN A 101 7.33 21.03 -11.84
C GLN A 101 6.43 21.01 -10.60
N TRP A 102 6.96 20.48 -9.50
CA TRP A 102 6.29 20.39 -8.20
C TRP A 102 7.28 20.75 -7.09
N SER A 103 6.80 21.07 -5.89
CA SER A 103 7.69 21.20 -4.72
C SER A 103 8.45 19.89 -4.47
N ASN A 104 9.68 19.95 -3.96
CA ASN A 104 10.41 18.76 -3.51
C ASN A 104 9.78 18.06 -2.31
N THR A 105 8.72 18.64 -1.73
CA THR A 105 7.93 18.07 -0.63
C THR A 105 6.55 17.61 -1.11
N THR A 106 6.44 17.23 -2.39
CA THR A 106 5.20 16.71 -2.98
C THR A 106 5.34 15.23 -3.32
N LEU A 107 4.43 14.43 -2.76
CA LEU A 107 4.17 13.05 -3.16
C LEU A 107 3.27 13.08 -4.41
N LEU A 108 3.74 12.48 -5.50
CA LEU A 108 3.08 12.40 -6.80
C LEU A 108 2.60 10.97 -7.06
N GLY A 109 1.35 10.83 -7.51
CA GLY A 109 0.83 9.63 -8.16
C GLY A 109 0.95 9.72 -9.68
N ALA A 110 0.68 8.61 -10.35
CA ALA A 110 0.85 8.50 -11.80
C ALA A 110 0.00 9.50 -12.60
N GLY A 111 -1.14 9.96 -12.05
CA GLY A 111 -2.01 10.93 -12.71
C GLY A 111 -1.36 12.28 -13.01
N GLU A 112 -0.34 12.69 -12.24
CA GLU A 112 0.37 13.96 -12.44
C GLU A 112 1.22 13.95 -13.73
N PHE A 113 1.65 12.78 -14.20
CA PHE A 113 2.51 12.64 -15.38
C PHE A 113 1.74 12.49 -16.70
N LEU A 114 0.42 12.32 -16.63
CA LEU A 114 -0.44 12.19 -17.80
C LEU A 114 -0.90 13.56 -18.29
N SER A 115 -1.34 13.68 -19.55
CA SER A 115 -2.17 14.81 -20.00
C SER A 115 -3.56 14.75 -19.37
N VAL A 116 -4.37 15.81 -19.50
CA VAL A 116 -5.75 15.79 -18.97
C VAL A 116 -6.59 14.75 -19.70
N LYS A 117 -6.42 14.65 -21.02
CA LYS A 117 -7.13 13.66 -21.85
C LYS A 117 -6.77 12.23 -21.45
N GLU A 118 -5.48 11.91 -21.36
CA GLU A 118 -5.03 10.56 -20.96
C GLU A 118 -5.50 10.20 -19.56
N ALA A 119 -5.43 11.14 -18.61
CA ALA A 119 -5.92 10.88 -17.26
C ALA A 119 -7.40 10.51 -17.26
N THR A 120 -8.24 11.20 -18.04
CA THR A 120 -9.66 10.85 -18.19
C THR A 120 -9.84 9.48 -18.86
N ASP A 121 -9.14 9.24 -19.97
CA ASP A 121 -9.26 7.99 -20.75
C ASP A 121 -8.87 6.75 -19.92
N TYR A 122 -7.90 6.89 -19.02
CA TYR A 122 -7.41 5.81 -18.14
C TYR A 122 -7.97 5.87 -16.71
N GLY A 123 -8.85 6.82 -16.39
CA GLY A 123 -9.47 6.95 -15.06
C GLY A 123 -8.51 7.36 -13.93
N PHE A 124 -7.42 8.08 -14.23
CA PHE A 124 -6.54 8.63 -13.21
C PHE A 124 -7.11 9.94 -12.63
N PRO A 125 -7.05 10.14 -11.30
CA PRO A 125 -7.44 11.40 -10.70
C PRO A 125 -6.52 12.54 -11.16
N LYS A 126 -7.06 13.76 -11.18
CA LYS A 126 -6.28 14.98 -11.35
C LYS A 126 -6.88 16.11 -10.50
N PRO A 127 -6.11 16.74 -9.60
CA PRO A 127 -4.72 16.42 -9.27
C PRO A 127 -4.56 15.08 -8.54
N ASP A 128 -3.43 14.40 -8.73
CA ASP A 128 -3.02 13.15 -8.07
C ASP A 128 -1.74 13.37 -7.26
N ARG A 129 -1.79 14.32 -6.33
CA ARG A 129 -0.64 14.72 -5.51
C ARG A 129 -1.05 15.05 -4.08
N GLN A 130 -0.11 14.91 -3.16
CA GLN A 130 -0.24 15.27 -1.75
C GLN A 130 1.06 15.91 -1.26
N GLU A 131 0.96 16.86 -0.32
CA GLU A 131 2.15 17.37 0.37
C GLU A 131 2.69 16.33 1.35
N THR A 132 4.00 16.36 1.61
CA THR A 132 4.68 15.48 2.57
C THR A 132 5.87 16.20 3.23
N PRO A 133 6.20 15.93 4.51
CA PRO A 133 7.41 16.47 5.14
C PRO A 133 8.70 15.86 4.58
N VAL A 134 8.60 14.77 3.82
CA VAL A 134 9.76 14.11 3.21
C VAL A 134 10.19 14.87 1.97
N ALA A 135 11.42 15.38 2.00
CA ALA A 135 12.01 16.04 0.85
C ALA A 135 12.51 15.00 -0.16
N ALA A 136 12.34 15.32 -1.44
CA ALA A 136 12.81 14.54 -2.54
C ALA A 136 14.32 14.70 -2.71
N GLU A 137 14.99 13.57 -2.94
CA GLU A 137 16.44 13.46 -3.12
C GLU A 137 16.75 12.86 -4.49
N THR A 138 17.91 13.20 -5.04
CA THR A 138 18.40 12.55 -6.25
C THR A 138 18.70 11.08 -5.97
N MET A 139 18.28 10.20 -6.88
CA MET A 139 18.62 8.78 -6.83
C MET A 139 20.11 8.55 -7.12
N ASP A 140 20.56 7.33 -6.82
CA ASP A 140 21.93 6.90 -7.08
C ASP A 140 22.27 7.06 -8.58
N LEU A 141 23.55 7.33 -8.88
CA LEU A 141 24.03 7.64 -10.24
C LEU A 141 23.51 8.96 -10.83
N GLY A 142 22.83 9.80 -10.04
CA GLY A 142 22.39 11.13 -10.47
C GLY A 142 21.16 11.12 -11.39
N PHE A 143 20.44 10.01 -11.47
CA PHE A 143 19.32 9.84 -12.39
C PHE A 143 18.05 9.39 -11.65
N GLY A 144 17.01 10.23 -11.71
CA GLY A 144 15.75 10.00 -11.01
C GLY A 144 15.69 10.66 -9.64
N VAL A 145 14.49 10.65 -9.07
CA VAL A 145 14.18 11.25 -7.77
C VAL A 145 13.57 10.20 -6.86
N LYS A 146 13.93 10.21 -5.57
CA LYS A 146 13.33 9.35 -4.54
C LYS A 146 12.84 10.16 -3.34
N LEU A 147 11.76 9.69 -2.73
CA LEU A 147 11.32 10.09 -1.39
C LEU A 147 11.39 8.85 -0.49
N THR A 148 11.96 9.00 0.70
CA THR A 148 12.21 7.89 1.62
C THR A 148 11.51 8.14 2.95
N TRP A 149 10.65 7.21 3.35
CA TRP A 149 10.06 7.14 4.68
C TRP A 149 10.73 6.00 5.45
N SER A 150 11.23 6.30 6.64
CA SER A 150 11.94 5.34 7.50
C SER A 150 11.20 5.12 8.81
N GLY A 151 11.00 3.85 9.15
CA GLY A 151 10.31 3.44 10.36
C GLY A 151 8.79 3.53 10.27
N ASN A 152 8.14 2.91 11.26
CA ASN A 152 6.70 2.68 11.27
C ASN A 152 5.87 3.96 11.15
N GLU A 153 6.22 5.00 11.91
CA GLU A 153 5.43 6.23 11.96
C GLU A 153 5.51 7.05 10.67
N GLN A 154 6.68 7.11 10.02
CA GLN A 154 6.81 7.80 8.73
C GLN A 154 6.07 7.04 7.63
N VAL A 155 6.15 5.70 7.61
CA VAL A 155 5.41 4.91 6.61
C VAL A 155 3.89 5.02 6.84
N LYS A 156 3.43 5.10 8.09
CA LYS A 156 2.03 5.44 8.39
C LYS A 156 1.66 6.82 7.85
N ASP A 157 2.49 7.85 8.04
CA ASP A 157 2.26 9.19 7.49
C ASP A 157 2.12 9.18 5.95
N LEU A 158 2.95 8.40 5.24
CA LEU A 158 2.80 8.16 3.80
C LEU A 158 1.40 7.64 3.45
N PHE A 159 0.95 6.58 4.13
CA PHE A 159 -0.38 6.02 3.89
C PHE A 159 -1.51 6.99 4.28
N THR A 160 -1.39 7.70 5.41
CA THR A 160 -2.37 8.70 5.83
C THR A 160 -2.54 9.81 4.79
N ARG A 161 -1.44 10.27 4.18
CA ARG A 161 -1.49 11.25 3.08
C ARG A 161 -2.17 10.67 1.85
N ALA A 162 -1.78 9.46 1.44
CA ALA A 162 -2.35 8.78 0.28
C ALA A 162 -3.87 8.51 0.43
N VAL A 163 -4.34 8.18 1.64
CA VAL A 163 -5.76 7.98 1.97
C VAL A 163 -6.59 9.25 1.73
N LYS A 164 -6.02 10.45 1.82
CA LYS A 164 -6.73 11.69 1.46
C LYS A 164 -7.19 11.68 0.00
N SER A 165 -6.35 11.18 -0.91
CA SER A 165 -6.70 11.04 -2.33
C SER A 165 -7.82 10.01 -2.53
N TRP A 166 -7.82 8.92 -1.76
CA TRP A 166 -8.94 7.96 -1.75
C TRP A 166 -10.25 8.59 -1.23
N SER A 167 -10.20 9.33 -0.13
CA SER A 167 -11.36 10.03 0.43
C SER A 167 -11.97 11.02 -0.58
N HIS A 168 -11.13 11.75 -1.32
CA HIS A 168 -11.59 12.69 -2.33
C HIS A 168 -12.33 11.98 -3.49
N LEU A 169 -11.84 10.82 -3.93
CA LEU A 169 -12.53 10.02 -4.94
C LEU A 169 -13.92 9.57 -4.49
N LEU A 170 -14.06 9.14 -3.23
CA LEU A 170 -15.36 8.74 -2.69
C LEU A 170 -16.34 9.91 -2.56
N GLN A 171 -15.86 11.09 -2.20
CA GLN A 171 -16.68 12.30 -2.12
C GLN A 171 -17.12 12.81 -3.51
N GLY A 172 -16.25 12.71 -4.50
CA GLY A 172 -16.57 13.04 -5.90
C GLY A 172 -17.47 12.01 -6.60
N GLY A 173 -17.45 10.75 -6.14
CA GLY A 173 -18.27 9.66 -6.67
C GLY A 173 -19.75 9.67 -6.24
N ALA A 174 -20.17 10.60 -5.38
CA ALA A 174 -21.58 10.80 -5.01
C ALA A 174 -22.39 11.54 -6.10
N ALA A 175 -21.76 11.90 -7.23
CA ALA A 175 -22.42 12.37 -8.44
C ALA A 175 -22.23 11.33 -9.56
N ALA A 176 -22.97 10.23 -9.47
CA ALA A 176 -23.22 9.31 -10.58
C ALA A 176 -24.73 8.99 -10.60
#